data_AF-A0A6B3CAK5-F1
#
_entry.id   AF-A0A6B3CAK5-F1
#
_cell.length_a   1.000
_cell.length_b   1.000
_cell.length_c   1.000
_cell.angle_alpha   90.00
_cell.angle_beta   90.00
_cell.angle_gamma   90.00
#
_symmetry.space_group_name_H-M   'P 1'
#
loop_
_entity.id
_entity.type
_entity.pdbx_description
1 polymer ?
#
loop_
_entity_poly.entity_id
_entity_poly.type
_entity_poly.pdbx_seq_one_letter_code
_entity_poly.pdbx_strand_id
1 'polypeptide(L)'
;IDDTAALARLHVLPTCGTRYLVHDGGEWSEVYSEPLTDDESQRAARAVEESARELGLWEEHTWGDRIELRGSQVTFSALGQEAPVDAKAAWDPDGAKKEKLRAAVAEQLPDLEVRSGGSTSVDITRKGIDKAYGVN
;
A
#
# COMPACT_ATOMS: atom_id res chain seq x y z
N ILE A 1 3.04 -24.87 9.15
CA ILE A 1 3.82 -24.63 10.39
C ILE A 1 2.91 -25.17 11.48
N ASP A 2 3.25 -26.33 12.05
CA ASP A 2 2.33 -27.09 12.94
C ASP A 2 2.74 -26.98 14.42
N ASP A 3 3.54 -25.97 14.76
CA ASP A 3 3.94 -25.68 16.14
C ASP A 3 3.09 -24.55 16.71
N THR A 4 2.02 -24.95 17.41
CA THR A 4 1.09 -24.07 18.13
C THR A 4 1.81 -23.10 19.09
N ALA A 5 2.90 -23.53 19.73
CA ALA A 5 3.66 -22.69 20.67
C ALA A 5 4.56 -21.66 19.96
N ALA A 6 4.98 -21.94 18.72
CA ALA A 6 5.62 -20.95 17.86
C ALA A 6 4.60 -19.92 17.33
N LEU A 7 3.42 -20.39 16.93
CA LEU A 7 2.34 -19.53 16.44
C LEU A 7 1.75 -18.62 17.52
N ALA A 8 1.72 -19.04 18.78
CA ALA A 8 1.28 -18.22 19.93
C ALA A 8 2.15 -16.99 20.21
N ARG A 9 3.28 -16.85 19.52
CA ARG A 9 4.24 -15.73 19.61
C ARG A 9 4.30 -14.91 18.33
N LEU A 10 3.35 -15.10 17.42
CA LEU A 10 3.32 -14.41 16.14
C LEU A 10 2.53 -13.10 16.24
N HIS A 11 3.22 -12.01 15.92
CA HIS A 11 2.68 -10.66 15.84
C HIS A 11 2.85 -10.17 14.42
N VAL A 12 1.75 -9.72 13.79
CA VAL A 12 1.76 -9.24 12.41
C VAL A 12 1.22 -7.81 12.38
N LEU A 13 2.03 -6.91 11.82
CA LEU A 13 1.70 -5.50 11.66
C LEU A 13 1.63 -5.15 10.17
N PRO A 14 0.55 -5.53 9.47
CA PRO A 14 0.43 -5.22 8.05
C PRO A 14 0.25 -3.71 7.83
N THR A 15 0.36 -3.27 6.56
CA THR A 15 0.07 -1.88 6.13
C THR A 15 0.79 -0.81 6.96
N CYS A 16 2.08 -1.04 7.22
CA CYS A 16 2.93 -0.17 8.06
C CYS A 16 2.45 0.00 9.51
N GLY A 17 1.74 -0.99 10.07
CA GLY A 17 1.35 -0.98 11.48
C GLY A 17 0.07 -0.22 11.78
N THR A 18 -0.72 0.16 10.78
CA THR A 18 -2.13 0.61 10.98
C THR A 18 -3.05 -0.48 11.47
N ARG A 19 -2.61 -1.73 11.38
CA ARG A 19 -3.34 -2.89 11.86
C ARG A 19 -2.37 -3.77 12.62
N TYR A 20 -2.87 -4.39 13.67
CA TYR A 20 -2.07 -5.28 14.51
C TYR A 20 -2.88 -6.54 14.84
N LEU A 21 -2.33 -7.67 14.41
CA LEU A 21 -2.88 -9.00 14.63
C LEU A 21 -1.94 -9.80 15.52
N VAL A 22 -2.51 -10.51 16.49
CA VAL A 22 -1.81 -11.51 17.31
C VAL A 22 -2.43 -12.87 17.05
N HIS A 23 -1.60 -13.91 17.03
CA HIS A 23 -2.07 -15.28 16.97
C HIS A 23 -1.80 -15.96 18.32
N ASP A 24 -2.81 -16.58 18.93
CA ASP A 24 -2.68 -17.21 20.26
C ASP A 24 -2.28 -18.70 20.21
N GLY A 25 -2.06 -19.21 19.01
CA GLY A 25 -1.76 -20.62 18.73
C GLY A 25 -2.89 -21.34 18.01
N GLY A 26 -4.12 -20.81 18.05
CA GLY A 26 -5.27 -21.32 17.31
C GLY A 26 -5.95 -20.28 16.42
N GLU A 27 -6.21 -19.09 16.94
CA GLU A 27 -6.97 -18.05 16.25
C GLU A 27 -6.20 -16.72 16.15
N TRP A 28 -6.55 -15.95 15.11
CA TRP A 28 -6.08 -14.58 14.95
C TRP A 28 -7.01 -13.63 15.70
N SER A 29 -6.44 -12.81 16.57
CA SER A 29 -7.12 -11.70 17.23
C SER A 29 -6.61 -10.36 16.70
N GLU A 30 -7.53 -9.47 16.33
CA GLU A 30 -7.21 -8.09 15.95
C GLU A 30 -7.12 -7.22 17.21
N VAL A 31 -5.94 -6.66 17.46
CA VAL A 31 -5.70 -5.77 18.61
C VAL A 31 -6.16 -4.36 18.29
N TYR A 32 -5.82 -3.87 17.10
CA TYR A 32 -6.35 -2.63 16.56
C TYR A 32 -6.29 -2.62 15.02
N SER A 33 -7.11 -1.75 14.43
CA SER A 33 -7.12 -1.42 13.01
C SER A 33 -7.55 0.03 12.84
N GLU A 34 -6.81 0.79 12.04
CA GLU A 34 -7.14 2.16 11.64
C GLU A 34 -7.49 2.17 10.14
N PRO A 35 -8.67 1.65 9.74
CA PRO A 35 -9.04 1.57 8.32
C PRO A 35 -9.27 2.97 7.75
N LEU A 36 -8.99 3.13 6.47
CA LEU A 36 -9.52 4.25 5.70
C LEU A 36 -11.05 4.12 5.67
N THR A 37 -11.74 5.24 5.74
CA THR A 37 -13.16 5.28 5.42
C THR A 37 -13.39 4.92 3.95
N ASP A 38 -14.62 4.57 3.60
CA ASP A 38 -14.98 4.31 2.21
C ASP A 38 -14.72 5.53 1.32
N ASP A 39 -14.97 6.74 1.82
CA ASP A 39 -14.67 7.99 1.11
C ASP A 39 -13.16 8.17 0.89
N GLU A 40 -12.35 8.04 1.95
CA GLU A 40 -10.89 8.15 1.84
C GLU A 40 -10.32 7.13 0.85
N SER A 41 -10.81 5.88 0.90
CA SER A 41 -10.39 4.80 0.00
C SER A 41 -10.75 5.09 -1.46
N GLN A 42 -11.98 5.56 -1.72
CA GLN A 42 -12.44 5.88 -3.07
C GLN A 42 -11.73 7.10 -3.64
N ARG A 43 -11.54 8.17 -2.85
CA ARG A 43 -10.77 9.34 -3.26
C ARG A 43 -9.33 8.98 -3.57
N ALA A 44 -8.70 8.16 -2.74
CA ALA A 44 -7.33 7.69 -2.96
C ALA A 44 -7.20 6.89 -4.25
N ALA A 45 -8.10 5.92 -4.49
CA ALA A 45 -8.11 5.13 -5.71
C ALA A 45 -8.33 5.99 -6.96
N ARG A 46 -9.27 6.95 -6.92
CA ARG A 46 -9.52 7.87 -8.03
C ARG A 46 -8.33 8.78 -8.31
N ALA A 47 -7.78 9.43 -7.29
CA ALA A 47 -6.69 10.38 -7.42
C ALA A 47 -5.44 9.72 -8.03
N VAL A 48 -5.11 8.48 -7.63
CA VAL A 48 -3.97 7.75 -8.19
C VAL A 48 -4.21 7.29 -9.61
N GLU A 49 -5.43 6.86 -9.96
CA GLU A 49 -5.77 6.52 -11.34
C GLU A 49 -5.70 7.75 -12.27
N GLU A 50 -6.35 8.85 -11.89
CA GLU A 50 -6.36 10.09 -12.67
C GLU A 50 -4.94 10.62 -12.87
N SER A 51 -4.16 10.73 -11.79
CA SER A 51 -2.77 11.18 -11.87
C SER A 51 -1.90 10.26 -12.72
N ALA A 52 -2.05 8.94 -12.59
CA ALA A 52 -1.28 7.99 -13.39
C ALA A 52 -1.62 8.12 -14.88
N ARG A 53 -2.90 8.32 -15.24
CA ARG A 53 -3.32 8.53 -16.62
C ARG A 53 -2.79 9.85 -17.18
N GLU A 54 -2.92 10.95 -16.45
CA GLU A 54 -2.44 12.28 -16.85
C GLU A 54 -0.92 12.31 -17.05
N LEU A 55 -0.18 11.57 -16.23
CA LEU A 55 1.27 11.47 -16.31
C LEU A 55 1.75 10.45 -17.36
N GLY A 56 0.84 9.72 -18.02
CA GLY A 56 1.17 8.65 -18.97
C GLY A 56 1.82 7.43 -18.32
N LEU A 57 1.53 7.20 -17.04
CA LEU A 57 2.04 6.09 -16.20
C LEU A 57 1.01 4.98 -16.02
N TRP A 58 -0.16 5.09 -16.66
CA TRP A 58 -1.20 4.07 -16.63
C TRP A 58 -0.95 3.01 -17.70
N GLU A 59 -0.47 1.85 -17.26
CA GLU A 59 -0.19 0.71 -18.14
C GLU A 59 -1.48 -0.04 -18.49
N GLU A 60 -1.75 -0.24 -19.77
CA GLU A 60 -2.95 -0.96 -20.25
C GLU A 60 -2.85 -2.47 -20.03
N HIS A 61 -1.64 -3.03 -20.11
CA HIS A 61 -1.37 -4.45 -19.92
C HIS A 61 -0.61 -4.67 -18.62
N THR A 62 -1.26 -5.29 -17.64
CA THR A 62 -0.71 -5.51 -16.30
C THR A 62 -0.81 -6.96 -15.88
N TRP A 63 0.04 -7.32 -14.92
CA TRP A 63 -0.01 -8.60 -14.21
C TRP A 63 -0.86 -8.41 -12.95
N GLY A 64 -2.14 -8.74 -13.06
CA GLY A 64 -3.12 -8.54 -12.00
C GLY A 64 -3.57 -7.08 -11.86
N ASP A 65 -4.25 -6.79 -10.76
CA ASP A 65 -4.83 -5.49 -10.49
C ASP A 65 -3.77 -4.43 -10.20
N ARG A 66 -4.04 -3.19 -10.64
CA ARG A 66 -3.18 -2.03 -10.35
C ARG A 66 -3.49 -1.44 -8.98
N ILE A 67 -4.76 -1.36 -8.61
CA ILE A 67 -5.20 -0.71 -7.37
C ILE A 67 -5.76 -1.76 -6.43
N GLU A 68 -5.22 -1.84 -5.22
CA GLU A 68 -5.69 -2.73 -4.18
C GLU A 68 -6.09 -1.94 -2.94
N LEU A 69 -7.29 -2.24 -2.42
CA LEU A 69 -7.82 -1.67 -1.19
C LEU A 69 -7.51 -2.63 -0.03
N ARG A 70 -6.58 -2.24 0.85
CA ARG A 70 -6.05 -3.08 1.93
C ARG A 70 -6.58 -2.64 3.30
N GLY A 71 -7.82 -2.15 3.36
CA GLY A 71 -8.47 -1.64 4.57
C GLY A 71 -7.93 -0.26 4.99
N SER A 72 -6.72 -0.21 5.54
CA SER A 72 -6.06 1.03 6.01
C SER A 72 -5.11 1.65 5.00
N GLN A 73 -4.99 1.05 3.82
CA GLN A 73 -4.07 1.48 2.77
C GLN A 73 -4.69 1.25 1.40
N VAL A 74 -4.50 2.18 0.48
CA VAL A 74 -4.66 1.95 -0.95
C VAL A 74 -3.27 1.79 -1.57
N THR A 75 -3.07 0.74 -2.36
CA THR A 75 -1.80 0.47 -3.04
C THR A 75 -2.02 0.52 -4.54
N PHE A 76 -1.33 1.43 -5.21
CA PHE A 76 -1.20 1.41 -6.67
C PHE A 76 0.10 0.70 -7.06
N SER A 77 0.03 -0.20 -8.05
CA SER A 77 1.15 -0.89 -8.68
C SER A 77 1.07 -0.66 -10.19
N ALA A 78 2.02 0.08 -10.76
CA ALA A 78 1.95 0.52 -12.16
C ALA A 78 1.83 -0.64 -13.15
N LEU A 79 2.57 -1.74 -12.92
CA LEU A 79 2.54 -2.95 -13.75
C LEU A 79 1.55 -4.01 -13.24
N GLY A 80 0.81 -3.73 -12.17
CA GLY A 80 -0.02 -4.71 -11.45
C GLY A 80 0.73 -5.44 -10.33
N GLN A 81 -0.03 -5.95 -9.35
CA GLN A 81 0.52 -6.58 -8.13
C GLN A 81 1.42 -7.79 -8.43
N GLU A 82 1.07 -8.56 -9.46
CA GLU A 82 1.73 -9.83 -9.81
C GLU A 82 2.90 -9.64 -10.78
N ALA A 83 3.29 -8.40 -11.09
CA ALA A 83 4.33 -8.18 -12.09
C ALA A 83 5.69 -8.79 -11.68
N PRO A 84 6.40 -9.44 -12.61
CA PRO A 84 7.73 -9.99 -12.39
C PRO A 84 8.73 -8.94 -11.89
N VAL A 85 9.70 -9.37 -11.08
CA VAL A 85 10.68 -8.48 -10.43
C VAL A 85 11.54 -7.73 -11.44
N ASP A 86 11.95 -8.39 -12.53
CA ASP A 86 12.73 -7.82 -13.62
C ASP A 86 11.95 -6.73 -14.38
N ALA A 87 10.68 -7.00 -14.71
CA ALA A 87 9.79 -6.00 -15.30
C ALA A 87 9.59 -4.80 -14.36
N LYS A 88 9.37 -5.06 -13.08
CA LYS A 88 9.24 -4.03 -12.03
C LYS A 88 10.50 -3.16 -11.89
N ALA A 89 11.69 -3.75 -11.96
CA ALA A 89 12.95 -3.02 -11.88
C ALA A 89 13.24 -2.17 -13.12
N ALA A 90 12.84 -2.65 -14.31
CA ALA A 90 13.04 -1.93 -15.57
C ALA A 90 12.08 -0.75 -15.76
N TRP A 91 10.93 -0.75 -15.09
CA TRP A 91 9.88 0.25 -15.29
C TRP A 91 10.28 1.66 -14.86
N ASP A 92 10.92 1.80 -13.70
CA ASP A 92 11.34 3.08 -13.13
C ASP A 92 12.70 2.96 -12.43
N PRO A 93 13.80 2.77 -13.19
CA PRO A 93 15.10 2.43 -12.63
C PRO A 93 15.70 3.52 -11.73
N ASP A 94 15.34 4.78 -11.96
CA ASP A 94 15.79 5.94 -11.20
C ASP A 94 14.76 6.43 -10.16
N GLY A 95 13.55 5.85 -10.16
CA GLY A 95 12.47 6.22 -9.26
C GLY A 95 11.77 7.54 -9.60
N ALA A 96 12.08 8.16 -10.75
CA ALA A 96 11.54 9.47 -11.11
C ALA A 96 10.04 9.40 -11.44
N LYS A 97 9.57 8.32 -12.05
CA LYS A 97 8.15 8.16 -12.43
C LYS A 97 7.27 8.04 -11.19
N LYS A 98 7.62 7.15 -10.25
CA LYS A 98 6.84 6.95 -9.04
C LYS A 98 6.88 8.18 -8.14
N GLU A 99 7.99 8.90 -8.10
CA GLU A 99 8.08 10.13 -7.31
C GLU A 99 7.22 11.26 -7.88
N LYS A 100 7.19 11.40 -9.22
CA LYS A 100 6.29 12.34 -9.89
C LYS A 100 4.82 12.00 -9.62
N LEU A 101 4.47 10.70 -9.67
CA LEU A 101 3.13 10.24 -9.35
C LEU A 101 2.78 10.51 -7.88
N ARG A 102 3.67 10.15 -6.95
CA ARG A 102 3.51 10.40 -5.51
C ARG A 102 3.24 11.89 -5.24
N ALA A 103 4.01 12.78 -5.83
CA ALA A 103 3.85 14.22 -5.66
C ALA A 103 2.50 14.71 -6.18
N ALA A 104 2.10 14.33 -7.40
CA ALA A 104 0.82 14.70 -7.98
C ALA A 104 -0.39 14.21 -7.15
N VAL A 105 -0.33 12.98 -6.65
CA VAL A 105 -1.39 12.41 -5.81
C VAL A 105 -1.44 13.08 -4.43
N ALA A 106 -0.28 13.41 -3.85
CA ALA A 106 -0.20 14.12 -2.56
C ALA A 106 -0.83 15.51 -2.62
N GLU A 107 -0.73 16.21 -3.75
CA GLU A 107 -1.39 17.51 -3.95
C GLU A 107 -2.92 17.39 -3.94
N GLN A 108 -3.47 16.28 -4.43
CA GLN A 108 -4.92 16.04 -4.46
C GLN A 108 -5.49 15.55 -3.12
N LEU A 109 -4.66 14.94 -2.27
CA LEU A 109 -5.07 14.32 -1.02
C LEU A 109 -4.35 14.94 0.19
N PRO A 110 -4.53 16.25 0.44
CA PRO A 110 -3.80 16.96 1.49
C PRO A 110 -4.13 16.49 2.90
N ASP A 111 -5.17 15.67 3.08
CA ASP A 111 -5.59 15.05 4.33
C ASP A 111 -5.04 13.62 4.55
N LEU A 112 -4.47 13.01 3.51
CA LEU A 112 -3.86 11.68 3.54
C LEU A 112 -2.34 11.78 3.40
N GLU A 113 -1.68 10.64 3.58
CA GLU A 113 -0.25 10.45 3.40
C GLU A 113 -0.03 9.63 2.12
N VAL A 114 0.89 10.07 1.26
CA VAL A 114 1.19 9.42 -0.02
C VAL A 114 2.69 9.15 -0.13
N ARG A 115 3.05 7.88 -0.37
CA ARG A 115 4.43 7.42 -0.36
C ARG A 115 4.77 6.59 -1.58
N SER A 116 6.02 6.73 -2.02
CA SER A 116 6.61 5.81 -2.98
C SER A 116 6.92 4.48 -2.30
N GLY A 117 6.27 3.41 -2.75
CA GLY A 117 6.49 2.03 -2.30
C GLY A 117 7.28 1.23 -3.34
N GLY A 118 8.09 0.27 -2.88
CA GLY A 118 8.77 -0.70 -3.77
C GLY A 118 9.45 -0.09 -5.00
N SER A 119 9.45 -0.85 -6.10
CA SER A 119 9.99 -0.43 -7.40
C SER A 119 8.95 0.21 -8.32
N THR A 120 7.67 -0.12 -8.18
CA THR A 120 6.59 0.31 -9.09
C THR A 120 5.31 0.74 -8.37
N SER A 121 5.35 1.02 -7.06
CA SER A 121 4.13 1.25 -6.29
C SER A 121 4.07 2.61 -5.60
N VAL A 122 2.84 3.06 -5.35
CA VAL A 122 2.51 4.22 -4.52
C VAL A 122 1.48 3.76 -3.49
N ASP A 123 1.78 4.01 -2.22
CA ASP A 123 0.94 3.65 -1.08
C ASP A 123 0.29 4.92 -0.52
N ILE A 124 -1.00 4.82 -0.21
CA ILE A 124 -1.80 5.93 0.34
C ILE A 124 -2.43 5.45 1.65
N THR A 125 -2.17 6.17 2.74
CA THR A 125 -2.66 5.87 4.10
C THR A 125 -3.16 7.13 4.79
N ARG A 126 -3.73 7.01 5.99
CA ARG A 126 -3.96 8.20 6.84
C ARG A 126 -2.63 8.87 7.23
N LYS A 127 -2.70 10.17 7.53
CA LYS A 127 -1.58 10.92 8.09
C LYS A 127 -1.10 10.36 9.41
N GLY A 128 0.20 10.51 9.69
CA GLY A 128 0.82 10.07 10.94
C GLY A 128 1.11 8.56 11.01
N ILE A 129 0.66 7.78 10.03
CA ILE A 129 1.04 6.39 9.85
C ILE A 129 2.39 6.37 9.14
N ASP A 130 3.52 6.17 9.83
CA ASP A 130 4.81 5.87 9.21
C ASP A 130 5.38 4.52 9.70
N LYS A 131 6.54 4.07 9.19
CA LYS A 131 7.15 2.83 9.68
C LYS A 131 7.49 2.89 11.18
N ALA A 132 7.62 4.09 11.76
CA ALA A 132 7.82 4.27 13.20
C ALA A 132 6.51 4.16 13.98
N TYR A 133 5.35 4.45 13.37
CA TYR A 133 4.03 4.26 13.96
C TYR A 133 3.83 2.82 14.44
N GLY A 134 4.19 1.81 13.63
CA GLY A 134 4.08 0.40 14.03
C GLY A 134 5.09 -0.08 15.09
N VAL A 135 6.03 0.75 15.53
CA VAL A 135 7.06 0.39 16.52
C VAL A 135 6.79 1.02 17.89
N ASN A 136 5.93 2.04 17.95
CA ASN A 136 5.53 2.73 19.19
C ASN A 136 4.29 2.10 19.83
#